data_AF-R2PYS6-F1
#
_entry.id   AF-R2PYS6-F1
#
_cell.length_a   1.000
_cell.length_b   1.000
_cell.length_c   1.000
_cell.angle_alpha   90.00
_cell.angle_beta   90.00
_cell.angle_gamma   90.00
#
_symmetry.space_group_name_H-M   'P 1'
#
loop_
_entity.id
_entity.type
_entity.pdbx_description
1 polymer ?
#
loop_
_entity_poly.entity_id
_entity_poly.type
_entity_poly.pdbx_seq_one_letter_code
_entity_poly.pdbx_strand_id
1 'polypeptide(L)'
;MNRSDETQKPVLIAKNYEGIDGRLAGQEPEKALTLGLSADETELLGTLWCKDGENWQTLDSQSFSRILDMAIFLAQGNLYFQEAYRYEKFYNPEDPQVAIIGLQGGRMTVAADTENPQLDQDILAFHDLLQKDGELLGQRFRTLKRLLDEAGY
;
A
#
# COMPACT_ATOMS: atom_id res chain seq x y z
N MET A 1 -12.26 2.26 9.14
CA MET A 1 -12.09 0.83 9.43
C MET A 1 -11.43 0.76 10.81
N ASN A 2 -12.12 0.25 11.83
CA ASN A 2 -11.56 0.22 13.18
C ASN A 2 -10.55 -0.95 13.25
N ARG A 3 -9.36 -0.75 12.67
CA ARG A 3 -8.22 -1.67 12.76
C ARG A 3 -7.72 -1.57 14.19
N SER A 4 -8.33 -2.33 15.08
CA SER A 4 -7.91 -2.48 16.46
C SER A 4 -6.59 -3.23 16.49
N ASP A 5 -5.51 -2.51 16.18
CA ASP A 5 -4.23 -2.58 16.86
C ASP A 5 -3.32 -1.52 16.24
N GLU A 6 -2.84 -0.64 17.11
CA GLU A 6 -2.07 0.60 16.90
C GLU A 6 -0.73 0.41 16.18
N THR A 7 -0.50 -0.71 15.48
CA THR A 7 0.78 -1.11 14.90
C THR A 7 1.16 -0.31 13.66
N GLN A 8 0.18 0.18 12.90
CA GLN A 8 0.41 0.93 11.67
C GLN A 8 -0.52 2.13 11.56
N LYS A 9 0.04 3.26 11.12
CA LYS A 9 -0.67 4.48 10.69
C LYS A 9 -0.80 4.49 9.16
N PRO A 10 -1.93 4.07 8.58
CA PRO A 10 -2.08 3.90 7.14
C PRO A 10 -2.23 5.24 6.42
N VAL A 11 -1.58 5.37 5.27
CA VAL A 11 -1.59 6.57 4.41
C VAL A 11 -2.18 6.25 3.04
N LEU A 12 -1.80 5.13 2.44
CA LEU A 12 -2.43 4.62 1.22
C LEU A 12 -3.14 3.29 1.50
N ILE A 13 -4.24 3.07 0.79
CA ILE A 13 -5.08 1.89 0.93
C ILE A 13 -5.57 1.37 -0.43
N ALA A 14 -5.62 0.05 -0.55
CA ALA A 14 -6.41 -0.64 -1.58
C ALA A 14 -7.44 -1.53 -0.88
N LYS A 15 -8.67 -1.02 -0.74
CA LYS A 15 -9.76 -1.67 0.03
C LYS A 15 -10.35 -2.90 -0.66
N ASN A 16 -10.23 -2.99 -1.98
CA ASN A 16 -10.90 -3.99 -2.80
C ASN A 16 -9.99 -5.18 -3.14
N TYR A 17 -9.03 -5.49 -2.27
CA TYR A 17 -7.98 -6.46 -2.59
C TYR A 17 -8.52 -7.89 -2.67
N GLU A 18 -9.58 -8.22 -1.94
CA GLU A 18 -10.28 -9.50 -2.04
C GLU A 18 -10.77 -9.81 -3.46
N GLY A 19 -11.10 -8.79 -4.26
CA GLY A 19 -11.52 -8.95 -5.65
C GLY A 19 -10.38 -9.21 -6.64
N ILE A 20 -9.13 -9.10 -6.21
CA ILE A 20 -7.93 -9.15 -7.07
C ILE A 20 -6.80 -10.01 -6.50
N ASP A 21 -7.05 -10.80 -5.44
CA ASP A 21 -6.11 -11.75 -4.82
C ASP A 21 -5.91 -13.03 -5.67
N GLY A 22 -5.69 -12.85 -6.98
CA GLY A 22 -5.43 -13.90 -7.95
C GLY A 22 -6.47 -15.02 -7.95
N ARG A 23 -6.06 -16.25 -7.60
CA ARG A 23 -6.94 -17.44 -7.59
C ARG A 23 -8.02 -17.38 -6.51
N LEU A 24 -7.84 -16.52 -5.51
CA LEU A 24 -8.76 -16.33 -4.39
C LEU A 24 -9.64 -15.08 -4.60
N ALA A 25 -9.58 -14.46 -5.77
CA ALA A 25 -10.40 -13.30 -6.11
C ALA A 25 -11.90 -13.61 -5.95
N GLY A 26 -12.61 -12.77 -5.21
CA GLY A 26 -14.05 -12.91 -4.95
C GLY A 26 -14.42 -14.01 -3.94
N GLN A 27 -13.44 -14.56 -3.22
CA GLN A 27 -13.68 -15.48 -2.11
C GLN A 27 -13.61 -14.73 -0.78
N GLU A 28 -14.50 -15.08 0.15
CA GLU A 28 -14.37 -14.69 1.56
C GLU A 28 -12.98 -15.12 2.09
N PRO A 29 -12.37 -14.35 3.00
CA PRO A 29 -12.87 -13.10 3.60
C PRO A 29 -12.44 -11.82 2.86
N GLU A 30 -13.03 -10.67 3.24
CA GLU A 30 -12.60 -9.31 2.85
C GLU A 30 -11.11 -9.07 3.13
N LYS A 31 -10.41 -8.36 2.23
CA LYS A 31 -8.96 -8.10 2.34
C LYS A 31 -8.61 -6.70 1.88
N ALA A 32 -7.61 -6.10 2.51
CA ALA A 32 -7.12 -4.78 2.12
C ALA A 32 -5.60 -4.71 2.20
N LEU A 33 -4.98 -3.94 1.31
CA LEU A 33 -3.58 -3.57 1.41
C LEU A 33 -3.44 -2.15 1.96
N THR A 34 -2.44 -1.91 2.81
CA THR A 34 -2.06 -0.57 3.27
C THR A 34 -0.57 -0.31 3.14
N LEU A 35 -0.22 0.93 2.83
CA LEU A 35 1.09 1.50 3.07
C LEU A 35 0.96 2.58 4.14
N GLY A 36 1.89 2.61 5.08
CA GLY A 36 1.82 3.52 6.22
C GLY A 36 3.08 3.49 7.05
N LEU A 37 3.01 4.11 8.23
CA LEU A 37 4.10 4.15 9.21
C LEU A 37 3.88 3.13 10.31
N SER A 38 4.94 2.69 10.97
CA SER A 38 4.84 2.10 12.30
C SER A 38 4.22 3.08 13.31
N ALA A 39 3.70 2.55 14.42
CA ALA A 39 3.12 3.33 15.51
C ALA A 39 4.02 4.48 16.02
N ASP A 40 5.32 4.21 16.07
CA ASP A 40 6.38 5.10 16.54
C ASP A 40 7.01 5.95 15.42
N GLU A 41 6.49 5.85 14.20
CA GLU A 41 6.92 6.60 13.01
C GLU A 41 8.39 6.35 12.60
N THR A 42 8.95 5.21 13.00
CA THR A 42 10.34 4.86 12.69
C THR A 42 10.51 4.01 11.42
N GLU A 43 9.47 3.32 10.98
CA GLU A 43 9.51 2.40 9.84
C GLU A 43 8.35 2.61 8.85
N LEU A 44 8.63 2.38 7.56
CA LEU A 44 7.62 2.28 6.52
C LEU A 44 7.10 0.85 6.45
N LEU A 45 5.79 0.68 6.58
CA LEU A 45 5.14 -0.62 6.60
C LEU A 45 4.22 -0.81 5.40
N GLY A 46 4.27 -2.00 4.81
CA GLY A 46 3.28 -2.49 3.86
C GLY A 46 2.57 -3.70 4.45
N THR A 47 1.25 -3.63 4.58
CA THR A 47 0.48 -4.63 5.34
C THR A 47 -0.67 -5.18 4.51
N LEU A 48 -0.81 -6.50 4.51
CA LEU A 48 -1.99 -7.19 4.00
C LEU A 48 -2.91 -7.56 5.17
N TRP A 49 -4.09 -6.96 5.15
CA TRP A 49 -5.15 -7.19 6.10
C TRP A 49 -6.16 -8.18 5.56
N CYS A 50 -6.62 -9.06 6.45
CA CYS A 50 -7.64 -10.06 6.21
C CYS A 50 -8.70 -9.91 7.30
N LYS A 51 -9.96 -9.79 6.93
CA LYS A 51 -11.06 -9.72 7.90
C LYS A 51 -11.41 -11.12 8.39
N ASP A 52 -11.71 -11.26 9.67
CA ASP A 52 -12.24 -12.50 10.26
C ASP A 52 -13.36 -12.13 11.23
N GLY A 53 -14.61 -12.35 10.79
CA GLY A 53 -15.79 -11.79 11.43
C GLY A 53 -15.76 -10.26 11.45
N GLU A 54 -15.70 -9.67 12.64
CA GLU A 54 -15.60 -8.21 12.83
C GLU A 54 -14.15 -7.72 12.96
N ASN A 55 -13.18 -8.62 13.14
CA ASN A 55 -11.79 -8.28 13.42
C ASN A 55 -10.96 -8.25 12.14
N TRP A 56 -9.87 -7.47 12.16
CA TRP A 56 -8.87 -7.47 11.10
C TRP A 56 -7.59 -8.09 11.62
N GLN A 57 -6.99 -8.98 10.84
CA GLN A 57 -5.75 -9.66 11.18
C GLN A 57 -4.77 -9.63 10.01
N THR A 58 -3.48 -9.75 10.34
CA THR A 58 -2.39 -9.99 9.39
C THR A 58 -2.01 -11.46 9.39
N LEU A 59 -1.42 -11.94 8.29
CA LEU A 59 -0.90 -13.30 8.21
C LEU A 59 0.62 -13.27 8.02
N ASP A 60 1.33 -14.15 8.72
CA ASP A 60 2.80 -14.22 8.69
C ASP A 60 3.35 -14.73 7.35
N SER A 61 2.58 -15.58 6.66
CA SER A 61 2.97 -16.21 5.39
C SER A 61 2.05 -15.78 4.26
N GLN A 62 2.65 -15.46 3.10
CA GLN A 62 1.94 -14.98 1.92
C GLN A 62 2.28 -15.81 0.67
N SER A 63 1.33 -15.91 -0.26
CA SER A 63 1.61 -16.49 -1.57
C SER A 63 2.54 -15.58 -2.38
N PHE A 64 3.23 -16.15 -3.36
CA PHE A 64 4.07 -15.36 -4.26
C PHE A 64 3.29 -14.28 -5.02
N SER A 65 2.03 -14.52 -5.39
CA SER A 65 1.19 -13.51 -6.03
C SER A 65 0.99 -12.29 -5.12
N ARG A 66 0.67 -12.51 -3.83
CA ARG A 66 0.48 -11.43 -2.86
C ARG A 66 1.75 -10.64 -2.61
N ILE A 67 2.91 -11.31 -2.57
CA ILE A 67 4.21 -10.64 -2.44
C ILE A 67 4.43 -9.69 -3.64
N LEU A 68 4.11 -10.15 -4.85
CA LEU A 68 4.20 -9.31 -6.05
C LEU A 68 3.19 -8.17 -6.04
N ASP A 69 1.95 -8.42 -5.63
CA ASP A 69 0.91 -7.40 -5.53
C ASP A 69 1.29 -6.30 -4.51
N MET A 70 1.86 -6.69 -3.36
CA MET A 70 2.42 -5.75 -2.39
C MET A 70 3.58 -4.94 -2.98
N ALA A 71 4.47 -5.57 -3.76
CA ALA A 71 5.55 -4.86 -4.43
C ALA A 71 5.04 -3.88 -5.50
N ILE A 72 4.00 -4.26 -6.25
CA ILE A 72 3.31 -3.39 -7.22
C ILE A 72 2.66 -2.21 -6.52
N PHE A 73 1.95 -2.47 -5.42
CA PHE A 73 1.31 -1.43 -4.60
C PHE A 73 2.34 -0.46 -4.02
N LEU A 74 3.45 -0.97 -3.49
CA LEU A 74 4.58 -0.17 -3.00
C LEU A 74 5.20 0.69 -4.11
N ALA A 75 5.42 0.11 -5.30
CA ALA A 75 5.97 0.85 -6.44
C ALA A 75 5.04 1.98 -6.89
N GLN A 76 3.73 1.73 -6.94
CA GLN A 76 2.73 2.75 -7.27
C GLN A 76 2.67 3.87 -6.23
N GLY A 77 2.74 3.52 -4.94
CA GLY A 77 2.83 4.51 -3.86
C GLY A 77 4.08 5.38 -4.00
N ASN A 78 5.24 4.75 -4.24
CA ASN A 78 6.49 5.48 -4.42
C ASN A 78 6.43 6.43 -5.63
N LEU A 79 5.85 5.98 -6.75
CA LEU A 79 5.62 6.81 -7.94
C LEU A 79 4.71 8.01 -7.64
N TYR A 80 3.62 7.79 -6.89
CA TYR A 80 2.70 8.87 -6.51
C TYR A 80 3.40 9.96 -5.68
N PHE A 81 4.16 9.54 -4.66
CA PHE A 81 4.83 10.47 -3.76
C PHE A 81 5.97 11.28 -4.41
N GLN A 82 6.42 10.92 -5.61
CA GLN A 82 7.32 11.76 -6.40
C GLN A 82 6.68 13.08 -6.83
N GLU A 83 5.35 13.15 -6.95
CA GLU A 83 4.63 14.36 -7.40
C GLU A 83 3.58 14.83 -6.39
N ALA A 84 3.37 14.10 -5.29
CA ALA A 84 2.33 14.38 -4.30
C ALA A 84 2.42 15.79 -3.69
N TYR A 85 3.62 16.37 -3.64
CA TYR A 85 3.87 17.75 -3.17
C TYR A 85 3.07 18.83 -3.94
N ARG A 86 2.50 18.50 -5.10
CA ARG A 86 1.59 19.39 -5.85
C ARG A 86 0.27 19.63 -5.12
N TYR A 87 -0.11 18.75 -4.19
CA TYR A 87 -1.28 18.91 -3.34
C TYR A 87 -0.85 19.41 -1.96
N GLU A 88 -1.57 20.38 -1.40
CA GLU A 88 -1.28 20.93 -0.07
C GLU A 88 -1.23 19.85 1.02
N LYS A 89 -2.13 18.86 0.92
CA LYS A 89 -2.22 17.74 1.86
C LYS A 89 -1.50 16.48 1.38
N PHE A 90 -0.71 16.57 0.31
CA PHE A 90 -0.11 15.40 -0.37
C PHE A 90 -1.12 14.40 -0.97
N TYR A 91 -2.41 14.73 -0.93
CA TYR A 91 -3.49 14.09 -1.68
C TYR A 91 -4.58 15.08 -2.04
N ASN A 92 -5.47 14.70 -2.96
CA ASN A 92 -6.65 15.49 -3.31
C ASN A 92 -7.82 15.08 -2.40
N PRO A 93 -8.34 15.96 -1.52
CA PRO A 93 -9.44 15.62 -0.63
C PRO A 93 -10.77 15.36 -1.35
N GLU A 94 -10.97 15.98 -2.51
CA GLU A 94 -12.20 15.83 -3.30
C GLU A 94 -12.19 14.55 -4.16
N ASP A 95 -10.99 14.03 -4.46
CA ASP A 95 -10.79 12.77 -5.16
C ASP A 95 -9.53 12.07 -4.60
N PRO A 96 -9.67 11.28 -3.51
CA PRO A 96 -8.54 10.64 -2.85
C PRO A 96 -7.95 9.49 -3.66
N GLN A 97 -8.50 9.17 -4.83
CA GLN A 97 -7.96 8.13 -5.70
C GLN A 97 -6.59 8.55 -6.24
N VAL A 98 -5.60 7.69 -6.04
CA VAL A 98 -4.23 7.88 -6.48
C VAL A 98 -3.98 7.23 -7.83
N ALA A 99 -4.40 5.97 -7.97
CA ALA A 99 -4.16 5.18 -9.17
C ALA A 99 -5.13 4.00 -9.29
N ILE A 100 -5.25 3.48 -10.51
CA ILE A 100 -5.93 2.21 -10.74
C ILE A 100 -5.02 1.30 -11.57
N ILE A 101 -4.64 0.17 -10.99
CA ILE A 101 -3.71 -0.79 -11.60
C ILE A 101 -4.51 -2.00 -12.09
N GLY A 102 -4.37 -2.37 -13.36
CA GLY A 102 -4.98 -3.60 -13.89
C GLY A 102 -4.21 -4.83 -13.44
N LEU A 103 -4.90 -5.81 -12.86
CA LEU A 103 -4.33 -7.10 -12.44
C LEU A 103 -5.23 -8.24 -12.90
N GLN A 104 -4.75 -9.48 -12.79
CA GLN A 104 -5.59 -10.63 -13.11
C GLN A 104 -6.83 -10.65 -12.21
N GLY A 105 -8.02 -10.70 -12.83
CA GLY A 105 -9.31 -10.75 -12.14
C GLY A 105 -9.97 -9.39 -11.90
N GLY A 106 -9.25 -8.27 -12.04
CA GLY A 106 -9.85 -6.95 -11.82
C GLY A 106 -8.87 -5.78 -11.80
N ARG A 107 -9.13 -4.83 -10.90
CA ARG A 107 -8.37 -3.57 -10.79
C ARG A 107 -8.06 -3.28 -9.33
N MET A 108 -6.79 -3.03 -9.01
CA MET A 108 -6.39 -2.49 -7.71
C MET A 108 -6.62 -0.99 -7.71
N THR A 109 -7.54 -0.51 -6.87
CA THR A 109 -7.78 0.92 -6.71
C THR A 109 -6.99 1.42 -5.51
N VAL A 110 -5.97 2.23 -5.78
CA VAL A 110 -5.12 2.84 -4.75
C VAL A 110 -5.70 4.21 -4.42
N ALA A 111 -5.89 4.49 -3.13
CA ALA A 111 -6.39 5.77 -2.64
C ALA A 111 -5.66 6.20 -1.36
N ALA A 112 -5.72 7.48 -1.04
CA ALA A 112 -5.38 7.97 0.30
C ALA A 112 -6.38 7.40 1.33
N ASP A 113 -5.89 6.97 2.50
CA ASP A 113 -6.74 6.37 3.54
C ASP A 113 -7.50 7.43 4.33
N THR A 114 -8.54 8.02 3.74
CA THR A 114 -9.35 9.09 4.35
C THR A 114 -10.14 8.63 5.59
N GLU A 115 -10.07 7.35 5.96
CA GLU A 115 -10.58 6.85 7.24
C GLU A 115 -9.56 6.98 8.37
N ASN A 116 -8.29 7.29 8.07
CA ASN A 116 -7.30 7.66 9.07
C ASN A 116 -7.58 9.09 9.59
N PRO A 117 -7.92 9.28 10.87
CA PRO A 117 -8.24 10.59 11.43
C PRO A 117 -7.03 11.54 11.49
N GLN A 118 -5.80 11.03 11.40
CA GLN A 118 -4.55 11.79 11.41
C GLN A 118 -3.85 11.79 10.04
N LEU A 119 -4.57 11.44 8.96
CA LEU A 119 -3.99 11.28 7.62
C LEU A 119 -3.10 12.45 7.18
N ASP A 120 -3.56 13.69 7.36
CA ASP A 120 -2.82 14.89 6.93
C ASP A 120 -1.46 15.04 7.63
N GLN A 121 -1.33 14.57 8.88
CA GLN A 121 -0.06 14.56 9.61
C GLN A 121 0.77 13.33 9.24
N ASP A 122 0.15 12.16 9.23
CA ASP A 122 0.82 10.88 8.97
C ASP A 122 1.39 10.81 7.55
N ILE A 123 0.73 11.42 6.56
CA ILE A 123 1.22 11.47 5.18
C ILE A 123 2.52 12.28 5.05
N LEU A 124 2.68 13.33 5.85
CA LEU A 124 3.89 14.15 5.89
C LEU A 124 5.04 13.35 6.52
N ALA A 125 4.80 12.72 7.67
CA ALA A 125 5.79 11.85 8.31
C ALA A 125 6.18 10.66 7.42
N PHE A 126 5.19 10.08 6.72
CA PHE A 126 5.41 9.00 5.75
C PHE A 126 6.27 9.48 4.59
N HIS A 127 5.96 10.65 4.03
CA HIS A 127 6.75 11.25 2.95
C HIS A 127 8.19 11.52 3.40
N ASP A 128 8.39 12.10 4.59
CA ASP A 128 9.73 12.41 5.10
C ASP A 128 10.57 11.16 5.29
N LEU A 129 9.99 10.09 5.86
CA LEU A 129 10.66 8.80 6.00
C LEU A 129 10.91 8.13 4.63
N LEU A 130 9.97 8.26 3.69
CA LEU A 130 10.12 7.78 2.31
C LEU A 130 11.29 8.45 1.59
N GLN A 131 11.49 9.76 1.79
CA GLN A 131 12.64 10.48 1.25
C GLN A 131 13.95 10.03 1.90
N LYS A 132 13.96 9.87 3.22
CA LYS A 132 15.12 9.37 3.97
C LYS A 132 15.55 7.97 3.50
N ASP A 133 14.59 7.09 3.23
CA ASP A 133 14.83 5.73 2.75
C ASP A 133 14.95 5.64 1.22
N GLY A 134 14.91 6.77 0.51
CA GLY A 134 14.86 6.83 -0.95
C GLY A 134 16.06 6.14 -1.63
N GLU A 135 17.26 6.24 -1.06
CA GLU A 135 18.43 5.54 -1.58
C GLU A 135 18.29 4.02 -1.45
N LEU A 136 17.86 3.55 -0.27
CA LEU A 136 17.65 2.14 0.03
C LEU A 136 16.56 1.55 -0.87
N LEU A 137 15.39 2.17 -0.90
CA LEU A 137 14.26 1.73 -1.72
C LEU A 137 14.59 1.81 -3.21
N GLY A 138 15.22 2.90 -3.66
CA GLY A 138 15.65 3.07 -5.04
C GLY A 138 16.62 1.96 -5.50
N GLN A 139 17.54 1.53 -4.64
CA GLN A 139 18.42 0.39 -4.94
C GLN A 139 17.61 -0.90 -5.12
N ARG A 140 16.63 -1.17 -4.25
CA ARG A 140 15.78 -2.36 -4.31
C ARG A 140 14.93 -2.37 -5.58
N PHE A 141 14.31 -1.25 -5.94
CA PHE A 141 13.54 -1.12 -7.18
C PHE A 141 14.41 -1.31 -8.44
N ARG A 142 15.60 -0.70 -8.50
CA ARG A 142 16.52 -0.91 -9.63
C ARG A 142 16.97 -2.36 -9.76
N THR A 143 17.21 -3.03 -8.64
CA THR A 143 17.57 -4.45 -8.62
C THR A 143 16.42 -5.31 -9.11
N LEU A 144 15.20 -5.06 -8.62
CA LEU A 144 14.00 -5.76 -9.08
C LEU A 144 13.79 -5.57 -10.59
N LYS A 145 13.85 -4.32 -11.07
CA LYS A 145 13.74 -4.00 -12.50
C LYS A 145 14.75 -4.81 -13.34
N ARG A 146 16.03 -4.79 -12.97
CA ARG A 146 17.08 -5.53 -13.68
C ARG A 146 16.78 -7.03 -13.75
N LEU A 147 16.34 -7.63 -12.64
CA LEU A 147 16.03 -9.07 -12.59
C LEU A 147 14.79 -9.42 -13.45
N LEU A 148 13.78 -8.56 -13.47
CA LEU A 148 12.61 -8.72 -14.34
C LEU A 148 12.99 -8.59 -15.81
N ASP A 149 13.80 -7.59 -16.17
CA ASP A 149 14.33 -7.38 -17.53
C ASP A 149 15.15 -8.61 -17.99
N GLU A 150 16.02 -9.16 -17.13
CA GLU A 150 16.83 -10.36 -17.41
C GLU A 150 15.99 -11.64 -17.59
N ALA A 151 14.88 -11.75 -16.86
CA ALA A 151 13.95 -12.88 -16.97
C ALA A 151 13.05 -12.79 -18.22
N GLY A 152 13.05 -11.65 -18.92
CA GLY A 152 12.25 -11.42 -20.12
C GLY A 152 10.78 -11.09 -19.84
N TYR A 153 10.50 -10.49 -18.69
CA TYR A 153 9.17 -9.92 -18.38
C TYR A 153 8.99 -8.52 -18.96
#